data_AF-D8SLB0-F1
#
_entry.id   AF-D8SLB0-F1
#
_cell.length_a   1.000
_cell.length_b   1.000
_cell.length_c   1.000
_cell.angle_alpha   90.00
_cell.angle_beta   90.00
_cell.angle_gamma   90.00
#
_symmetry.space_group_name_H-M   'P 1'
#
loop_
_entity.id
_entity.type
_entity.pdbx_description
1 polymer ?
#
loop_
_entity_poly.entity_id
_entity_poly.type
_entity_poly.pdbx_seq_one_letter_code
_entity_poly.pdbx_strand_id
1 'polypeptide(L)' 'AMTCYAALHPSLKDVTGQYFVDSNKSNCSAYGRDPGLAHKLWTFSQEFIDKHSPT' A
#
# COMPACT_ATOMS: atom_id res chain seq x y z
N ALA A 1 -12.96 -12.37 6.11
CA ALA A 1 -11.67 -12.71 5.47
C ALA A 1 -11.46 -11.83 4.24
N MET A 2 -10.79 -10.68 4.39
CA MET A 2 -10.42 -9.80 3.26
C MET A 2 -8.95 -10.00 2.87
N THR A 3 -8.07 -10.09 3.87
CA THR A 3 -6.62 -10.28 3.67
C THR A 3 -6.30 -11.60 2.96
N CYS A 4 -6.99 -12.70 3.30
CA CYS A 4 -6.78 -13.99 2.64
C CYS A 4 -7.27 -13.99 1.18
N TYR A 5 -8.34 -13.26 0.86
CA TYR A 5 -8.79 -13.10 -0.54
C TYR A 5 -7.74 -12.37 -1.36
N ALA A 6 -7.27 -11.22 -0.86
CA ALA A 6 -6.23 -10.42 -1.51
C ALA A 6 -4.91 -11.20 -1.69
N ALA A 7 -4.55 -12.04 -0.73
CA ALA A 7 -3.29 -12.80 -0.76
C ALA A 7 -3.34 -14.09 -1.59
N LEU A 8 -4.49 -14.78 -1.67
CA LEU A 8 -4.56 -16.16 -2.16
C LEU A 8 -5.48 -16.37 -3.37
N HIS A 9 -6.37 -15.43 -3.69
CA HIS A 9 -7.38 -15.69 -4.72
C HIS A 9 -6.74 -15.69 -6.12
N PRO A 10 -6.89 -16.76 -6.93
CA PRO A 10 -6.20 -16.90 -8.22
C PRO A 10 -6.46 -15.76 -9.21
N SER A 11 -7.63 -15.12 -9.13
CA SER A 11 -7.97 -13.98 -9.99
C SER A 11 -7.13 -12.73 -9.72
N LEU A 12 -6.35 -12.71 -8.63
CA LEU A 12 -5.50 -11.60 -8.22
C LEU A 12 -4.01 -11.86 -8.45
N LYS A 13 -3.63 -13.01 -9.01
CA LYS A 13 -2.23 -13.44 -9.17
C LYS A 13 -1.31 -12.38 -9.78
N ASP A 14 -1.81 -11.64 -10.77
CA ASP A 14 -1.04 -10.61 -11.48
C ASP A 14 -1.66 -9.21 -11.33
N VAL A 15 -2.51 -9.01 -10.30
CA VAL A 15 -3.18 -7.74 -10.03
C VAL A 15 -2.34 -6.93 -9.04
N THR A 16 -1.83 -5.78 -9.48
CA THR A 16 -1.05 -4.86 -8.65
C THR A 16 -1.68 -3.46 -8.60
N GLY A 17 -1.33 -2.68 -7.57
CA GLY A 17 -1.73 -1.26 -7.46
C GLY A 17 -3.24 -1.02 -7.25
N GLN A 18 -4.01 -2.05 -6.92
CA GLN A 18 -5.45 -1.95 -6.71
C GLN A 18 -5.81 -1.89 -5.23
N TYR A 19 -6.90 -1.19 -4.92
CA TYR A 19 -7.48 -1.11 -3.59
C TYR A 19 -8.79 -1.90 -3.54
N PHE A 20 -9.04 -2.60 -2.43
CA PHE A 20 -10.20 -3.47 -2.26
C PHE A 20 -10.92 -3.16 -0.95
N VAL A 21 -12.24 -3.14 -1.01
CA VAL A 21 -13.16 -3.06 0.14
C VAL A 21 -14.17 -4.18 -0.02
N ASP A 22 -14.38 -4.97 1.03
CA ASP A 22 -15.29 -6.13 1.01
C ASP A 22 -15.05 -7.08 -0.18
N SER A 23 -13.77 -7.34 -0.50
CA SER A 23 -13.33 -8.18 -1.64
C SER A 23 -13.67 -7.64 -3.03
N ASN A 24 -14.16 -6.40 -3.13
CA ASN A 24 -14.47 -5.73 -4.39
C ASN A 24 -13.47 -4.60 -4.65
N LYS A 25 -13.13 -4.37 -5.93
CA LYS A 25 -12.27 -3.23 -6.32
C LYS A 25 -12.96 -1.92 -5.95
N SER A 26 -12.21 -1.01 -5.34
CA SER A 26 -12.70 0.29 -4.89
C SER A 26 -11.62 1.35 -5.04
N ASN A 27 -11.97 2.61 -4.74
CA ASN A 27 -11.05 3.74 -4.76
C ASN A 27 -10.58 4.08 -3.36
N CYS A 28 -9.28 4.35 -3.22
CA CYS A 28 -8.74 5.01 -2.03
C CYS A 28 -9.24 6.47 -1.92
N SER A 29 -8.99 7.10 -0.78
CA SER A 29 -9.15 8.55 -0.59
C SER A 29 -8.32 9.36 -1.61
N ALA A 30 -8.59 10.67 -1.71
CA ALA A 30 -7.80 11.55 -2.58
C ALA A 30 -6.31 11.53 -2.19
N TYR A 31 -6.01 11.60 -0.88
CA TYR A 31 -4.64 11.53 -0.37
C TYR A 31 -3.99 10.17 -0.61
N GLY A 32 -4.74 9.07 -0.49
CA GLY A 32 -4.23 7.71 -0.74
C GLY A 32 -3.91 7.43 -2.21
N ARG A 33 -4.26 8.34 -3.12
CA ARG A 33 -3.94 8.29 -4.55
C ARG A 33 -2.95 9.37 -4.98
N ASP A 34 -2.45 10.18 -4.05
CA ASP A 34 -1.51 11.25 -4.35
C ASP A 34 -0.07 10.69 -4.39
N PRO A 35 0.56 10.60 -5.58
CA PRO A 35 1.91 10.07 -5.71
C PRO A 35 2.96 10.97 -5.07
N GLY A 36 2.71 12.28 -4.99
CA GLY A 36 3.60 13.24 -4.36
C GLY A 36 3.62 13.08 -2.84
N LEU A 37 2.46 12.86 -2.23
CA LEU A 37 2.38 12.52 -0.79
C LEU A 37 3.01 11.16 -0.50
N ALA A 38 2.78 10.16 -1.36
CA ALA A 38 3.39 8.83 -1.20
C ALA A 38 4.93 8.91 -1.24
N HIS A 39 5.50 9.67 -2.19
CA HIS A 39 6.94 9.87 -2.27
C HIS A 39 7.50 10.60 -1.03
N LYS A 40 6.85 11.69 -0.59
CA LYS A 40 7.27 12.43 0.61
C LYS A 40 7.29 11.54 1.86
N LEU A 41 6.24 10.73 2.03
CA LEU A 41 6.15 9.79 3.15
C LEU A 41 7.26 8.74 3.09
N TRP A 42 7.52 8.17 1.92
CA TRP A 42 8.59 7.19 1.73
C TRP A 42 9.96 7.76 2.11
N THR A 43 10.32 8.92 1.57
CA THR A 43 11.59 9.60 1.88
C THR A 43 11.73 9.84 3.38
N PHE A 44 10.70 10.41 4.01
CA PHE A 44 10.71 10.66 5.45
C PHE A 44 10.91 9.37 6.27
N SER A 45 10.22 8.28 5.91
CA SER A 45 10.34 7.01 6.62
C SER A 45 11.73 6.38 6.49
N GLN A 46 12.36 6.46 5.31
CA GLN A 46 13.73 5.97 5.13
C GLN A 46 14.72 6.77 5.98
N GLU A 47 14.67 8.10 5.91
CA GLU A 47 15.51 8.98 6.74
C GLU A 47 15.31 8.73 8.24
N PHE A 48 14.06 8.49 8.65
CA PHE A 48 13.73 8.17 10.03
C PHE A 48 14.36 6.85 10.48
N ILE A 49 14.29 5.80 9.66
CA ILE A 49 14.90 4.50 9.98
C ILE A 49 16.42 4.63 10.03
N ASP A 50 17.04 5.30 9.06
CA ASP A 50 18.50 5.45 8.99
C ASP A 50 19.04 6.17 10.23
N LYS A 51 18.33 7.20 10.72
CA LYS A 51 18.73 7.96 11.90
C LYS A 51 18.63 7.15 13.21
N HIS A 52 17.75 6.14 13.27
CA HIS A 52 17.46 5.40 14.50
C HIS A 52 17.79 3.91 14.43
N SER A 53 18.47 3.48 13.36
CA SER A 53 18.95 2.10 13.24
C SER A 53 20.04 1.86 14.29
N PRO A 54 19.92 0.82 15.13
CA PRO A 54 21.00 0.43 16.02
C PRO A 54 22.18 -0.05 15.17
N THR A 55 23.36 0.55 15.41
CA THR A 55 24.65 0.10 14.87
C THR A 55 24.96 -1.34 15.21
#